data_AF-H0Q1Y4-F1
#
_entry.id   AF-H0Q1Y4-F1
#
_cell.length_a   1.000
_cell.length_b   1.000
_cell.length_c   1.000
_cell.angle_alpha   90.00
_cell.angle_beta   90.00
_cell.angle_gamma   90.00
#
_symmetry.space_group_name_H-M   'P 1'
#
loop_
_entity.id
_entity.type
_entity.pdbx_description
1 polymer ?
#
loop_
_entity_poly.entity_id
_entity_poly.type
_entity_poly.pdbx_seq_one_letter_code
_entity_poly.pdbx_strand_id
1 'polypeptide(L)'
;METLAQGEKVATWLELAVAPEWRRNGFKVRVHAVGLEQGGCYTISLDDRWLCMSNGGITVFHGLSTALHFLKLHGIENFEPGEAVDQRFASQVIRYCLCTDKGNTLLRCNCAQRCRLTH
;
A
#
# COMPACT_ATOMS: atom_id res chain seq x y z
N MET A 1 13.27 13.12 -15.02
CA MET A 1 12.02 12.35 -14.87
C MET A 1 12.42 10.89 -14.92
N GLU A 2 12.94 10.40 -13.80
CA GLU A 2 13.35 9.01 -13.67
C GLU A 2 12.08 8.21 -13.35
N THR A 3 11.50 7.67 -14.43
CA THR A 3 10.60 6.54 -14.42
C THR A 3 11.08 5.53 -13.40
N LEU A 4 10.18 5.04 -12.54
CA LEU A 4 10.37 3.82 -11.75
C LEU A 4 11.21 2.85 -12.58
N ALA A 5 12.40 2.50 -12.08
CA ALA A 5 13.41 1.79 -12.84
C ALA A 5 12.75 0.66 -13.64
N GLN A 6 12.93 0.73 -14.94
CA GLN A 6 12.37 -0.20 -15.92
C GLN A 6 12.84 -1.62 -15.58
N GLY A 7 12.04 -2.33 -14.78
CA GLY A 7 12.41 -3.61 -14.19
C GLY A 7 11.70 -3.97 -12.88
N GLU A 8 11.23 -3.00 -12.07
CA GLU A 8 10.44 -3.31 -10.88
C GLU A 8 9.00 -3.68 -11.28
N LYS A 9 8.68 -4.97 -11.21
CA LYS A 9 7.32 -5.45 -11.44
C LYS A 9 6.44 -4.82 -10.36
N VAL A 10 5.43 -4.05 -10.75
CA VAL A 10 4.39 -3.55 -9.84
C VAL A 10 3.26 -4.56 -9.74
N ALA A 11 2.54 -4.57 -8.62
CA ALA A 11 1.27 -5.28 -8.47
C ALA A 11 0.12 -4.29 -8.62
N THR A 12 -0.97 -4.67 -9.27
CA THR A 12 -2.14 -3.79 -9.41
C THR A 12 -3.26 -4.21 -8.46
N TRP A 13 -4.21 -3.31 -8.20
CA TRP A 13 -5.41 -3.66 -7.43
C TRP A 13 -6.22 -4.80 -8.04
N LEU A 14 -6.19 -4.93 -9.37
CA LEU A 14 -6.86 -6.02 -10.07
C LEU A 14 -6.18 -7.36 -9.79
N GLU A 15 -4.84 -7.40 -9.84
CA GLU A 15 -4.07 -8.59 -9.44
C GLU A 15 -4.34 -8.97 -7.99
N LEU A 16 -4.48 -7.98 -7.11
CA LEU A 16 -4.83 -8.20 -5.71
C LEU A 16 -6.27 -8.72 -5.53
N ALA A 17 -7.23 -8.22 -6.32
CA ALA A 17 -8.63 -8.62 -6.23
C ALA A 17 -8.87 -10.07 -6.67
N VAL A 18 -8.04 -10.60 -7.58
CA VAL A 18 -8.08 -12.02 -7.99
C VAL A 18 -7.15 -12.91 -7.14
N ALA A 19 -6.36 -12.32 -6.24
CA ALA A 19 -5.46 -13.06 -5.34
C ALA A 19 -6.14 -14.14 -4.47
N PRO A 20 -7.42 -14.01 -4.05
CA PRO A 20 -8.13 -15.09 -3.35
C PRO A 20 -8.22 -16.39 -4.16
N GLU A 21 -8.30 -16.32 -5.49
CA GLU A 21 -8.28 -17.50 -6.38
C GLU A 21 -6.86 -18.06 -6.53
N TRP A 22 -5.85 -17.22 -6.34
CA TRP A 22 -4.43 -17.55 -6.46
C TRP A 22 -3.81 -18.09 -5.16
N ARG A 23 -4.62 -18.28 -4.10
CA ARG A 23 -4.22 -18.90 -2.81
C ARG A 23 -3.47 -20.24 -2.98
N ARG A 24 -3.64 -20.94 -4.10
CA ARG A 24 -2.92 -22.20 -4.40
C ARG A 24 -1.43 -22.04 -4.75
N ASN A 25 -0.97 -20.83 -5.10
CA ASN A 25 0.40 -20.60 -5.59
C ASN A 25 1.36 -19.97 -4.57
N GLY A 26 0.94 -19.72 -3.32
CA GLY A 26 1.85 -19.28 -2.25
C GLY A 26 2.29 -17.81 -2.31
N PHE A 27 1.47 -16.94 -2.91
CA PHE A 27 1.70 -15.49 -2.93
C PHE A 27 1.78 -14.89 -1.52
N LYS A 28 2.78 -14.04 -1.27
CA LYS A 28 3.02 -13.36 0.01
C LYS A 28 2.55 -11.91 -0.08
N VAL A 29 1.52 -11.60 0.71
CA VAL A 29 1.05 -10.22 0.91
C VAL A 29 1.76 -9.66 2.14
N ARG A 30 2.41 -8.51 2.00
CA ARG A 30 3.07 -7.84 3.12
C ARG A 30 2.60 -6.40 3.29
N VAL A 31 2.46 -5.98 4.54
CA VAL A 31 2.11 -4.61 4.91
C VAL A 31 3.33 -3.91 5.47
N HIS A 32 3.74 -2.82 4.85
CA HIS A 32 4.97 -2.10 5.15
C HIS A 32 4.65 -0.73 5.75
N ALA A 33 5.31 -0.38 6.86
CA ALA A 33 5.27 0.98 7.37
C ALA A 33 6.06 1.92 6.44
N VAL A 34 5.55 3.13 6.22
CA VAL A 34 6.20 4.17 5.41
C VAL A 34 6.67 5.29 6.33
N GLY A 35 7.99 5.46 6.44
CA GLY A 35 8.62 6.41 7.37
C GLY A 35 8.98 5.79 8.73
N LEU A 36 9.49 6.62 9.64
CA LEU A 36 10.22 6.18 10.83
C LEU A 36 9.39 6.14 12.14
N GLU A 37 8.17 6.69 12.19
CA GLU A 37 7.43 6.83 13.46
C GLU A 37 6.02 6.21 13.50
N GLN A 38 5.60 5.83 14.71
CA GLN A 38 4.32 5.18 14.99
C GLN A 38 3.12 6.11 14.77
N GLY A 39 2.11 5.63 14.05
CA GLY A 39 0.98 6.43 13.54
C GLY A 39 1.05 6.71 12.03
N GLY A 40 2.06 6.15 11.35
CA GLY A 40 2.44 6.45 9.98
C GLY A 40 1.54 5.92 8.86
N CYS A 41 1.93 6.29 7.64
CA CYS A 41 1.39 5.74 6.40
C CYS A 41 1.84 4.29 6.23
N TYR A 42 1.07 3.48 5.52
CA TYR A 42 1.40 2.10 5.19
C TYR A 42 1.30 1.88 3.69
N THR A 43 2.02 0.90 3.16
CA THR A 43 1.86 0.41 1.79
C THR A 43 1.82 -1.12 1.80
N ILE A 44 1.44 -1.71 0.67
CA ILE A 44 1.28 -3.16 0.53
C ILE A 44 2.18 -3.62 -0.59
N SER A 45 2.81 -4.77 -0.41
CA SER A 45 3.47 -5.51 -1.49
C SER A 45 2.86 -6.90 -1.67
N LEU A 46 2.98 -7.41 -2.90
CA LEU A 46 2.58 -8.75 -3.31
C LEU A 46 3.78 -9.43 -3.96
N ASP A 47 4.37 -10.44 -3.32
CA ASP A 47 5.63 -11.08 -3.75
C ASP A 47 6.72 -10.04 -4.08
N ASP A 48 6.96 -9.14 -3.14
CA ASP A 48 7.97 -8.07 -3.24
C ASP A 48 7.68 -7.01 -4.33
N ARG A 49 6.48 -7.03 -4.90
CA ARG A 49 5.99 -6.01 -5.85
C ARG A 49 5.07 -5.02 -5.17
N TRP A 50 5.38 -3.74 -5.27
CA TRP A 50 4.55 -2.69 -4.66
C TRP A 50 3.16 -2.61 -5.28
N LEU A 51 2.15 -2.46 -4.43
CA LEU A 51 0.77 -2.27 -4.86
C LEU A 51 0.59 -0.87 -5.43
N CYS A 52 0.43 -0.80 -6.75
CA CYS A 52 0.16 0.41 -7.48
C CYS A 52 -1.28 0.47 -7.98
N MET A 53 -1.76 1.69 -8.15
CA MET A 53 -2.90 1.98 -9.01
C MET A 53 -2.54 1.71 -10.48
N SER A 54 -3.55 1.57 -11.34
CA SER A 54 -3.37 1.36 -12.78
C SER A 54 -2.55 2.46 -13.48
N ASN A 55 -2.46 3.65 -12.89
CA ASN A 55 -1.64 4.76 -13.38
C ASN A 55 -0.17 4.72 -12.90
N GLY A 56 0.25 3.63 -12.25
CA GLY A 56 1.61 3.45 -11.72
C GLY A 56 1.88 4.15 -10.39
N GLY A 57 0.89 4.83 -9.80
CA GLY A 57 1.05 5.45 -8.50
C GLY A 57 0.99 4.43 -7.36
N ILE A 58 1.95 4.45 -6.44
CA ILE A 58 1.98 3.56 -5.28
C ILE A 58 0.78 3.87 -4.37
N THR A 59 0.11 2.81 -3.95
CA THR A 59 -0.99 2.88 -3.00
C THR A 59 -0.45 3.02 -1.60
N VAL A 60 -0.88 4.07 -0.92
CA VAL A 60 -0.50 4.36 0.46
C VAL A 60 -1.77 4.46 1.29
N PHE A 61 -1.74 3.98 2.53
CA PHE A 61 -2.86 3.94 3.45
C PHE A 61 -2.53 4.77 4.67
N HIS A 62 -3.45 5.62 5.11
CA HIS A 62 -3.29 6.36 6.36
C HIS A 62 -3.67 5.47 7.54
N GLY A 63 -2.67 5.00 8.28
CA GLY A 63 -2.86 4.09 9.39
C GLY A 63 -3.03 2.63 8.98
N LEU A 64 -2.60 1.74 9.87
CA LEU A 64 -2.62 0.30 9.63
C LEU A 64 -4.05 -0.21 9.42
N SER A 65 -5.01 0.31 10.20
CA SER A 65 -6.43 -0.07 10.09
C SER A 65 -6.99 0.13 8.69
N THR A 66 -6.60 1.19 7.99
CA THR A 66 -7.02 1.44 6.60
C THR A 66 -6.45 0.39 5.65
N ALA A 67 -5.16 0.04 5.79
CA ALA A 67 -4.53 -1.00 4.98
C ALA A 67 -5.17 -2.37 5.20
N LEU A 68 -5.42 -2.73 6.47
CA LEU A 68 -6.08 -4.00 6.82
C LEU A 68 -7.52 -4.05 6.33
N HIS A 69 -8.24 -2.93 6.41
CA HIS A 69 -9.59 -2.84 5.89
C HIS A 69 -9.64 -3.05 4.37
N PHE A 70 -8.69 -2.47 3.63
CA PHE A 70 -8.53 -2.71 2.20
C PHE A 70 -8.27 -4.19 1.88
N LEU A 71 -7.36 -4.86 2.60
CA LEU A 71 -7.13 -6.30 2.43
C LEU A 71 -8.39 -7.13 2.69
N LYS A 72 -9.15 -6.77 3.74
CA LYS A 72 -10.43 -7.42 4.06
C LYS A 72 -11.45 -7.29 2.92
N LEU A 73 -11.57 -6.10 2.32
CA LEU A 73 -12.46 -5.89 1.17
C LEU A 73 -12.07 -6.75 -0.05
N HIS A 74 -10.78 -7.05 -0.19
CA HIS A 74 -10.25 -7.93 -1.24
C HIS A 74 -10.21 -9.41 -0.83
N GLY A 75 -10.79 -9.80 0.32
CA GLY A 75 -10.83 -11.20 0.76
C GLY A 75 -9.45 -11.78 1.12
N ILE A 76 -8.48 -10.91 1.46
CA ILE A 76 -7.12 -11.30 1.86
C ILE A 76 -7.05 -11.32 3.37
N GLU A 77 -6.89 -12.53 3.90
CA GLU A 77 -6.84 -12.79 5.35
C GLU A 77 -5.41 -13.14 5.83
N ASN A 78 -4.57 -13.62 4.91
CA ASN A 78 -3.20 -14.00 5.19
C ASN A 78 -2.26 -12.90 4.68
N PHE A 79 -1.64 -12.18 5.61
CA PHE A 79 -0.63 -11.18 5.30
C PHE A 79 0.41 -11.13 6.44
N GLU A 80 1.60 -10.66 6.12
CA GLU A 80 2.70 -10.54 7.07
C GLU A 80 3.12 -9.07 7.22
N PRO A 81 3.68 -8.68 8.37
CA PRO A 81 4.39 -7.41 8.47
C PRO A 81 5.64 -7.45 7.57
N GLY A 82 5.82 -6.44 6.73
CA GLY A 82 7.01 -6.23 5.92
C GLY A 82 7.98 -5.23 6.55
N GLU A 83 9.19 -5.15 6.01
CA GLU A 83 10.18 -4.15 6.43
C GLU A 83 9.67 -2.72 6.19
N ALA A 84 10.04 -1.81 7.08
CA ALA A 84 9.70 -0.40 6.93
C ALA A 84 10.42 0.19 5.70
N VAL A 85 9.69 0.97 4.91
CA VAL A 85 10.22 1.65 3.73
C VAL A 85 10.48 3.13 4.02
N ASP A 86 11.62 3.60 3.52
CA ASP A 86 12.00 5.01 3.63
C ASP A 86 10.94 5.90 2.95
N GLN A 87 10.61 7.01 3.59
CA GLN A 87 9.71 8.03 3.06
C GLN A 87 10.17 8.59 1.69
N ARG A 88 11.47 8.52 1.39
CA ARG A 88 12.08 8.87 0.10
C ARG A 88 11.61 7.97 -1.04
N PHE A 89 11.41 6.68 -0.76
CA PHE A 89 10.85 5.72 -1.71
C PHE A 89 9.45 6.17 -2.15
N ALA A 90 8.63 6.59 -1.17
CA ALA A 90 7.32 7.12 -1.48
C ALA A 90 7.38 8.51 -2.17
N SER A 91 8.41 9.34 -1.95
CA SER A 91 8.43 10.74 -2.44
C SER A 91 8.79 10.90 -3.91
N GLN A 92 9.49 9.91 -4.48
CA GLN A 92 9.89 9.91 -5.89
C GLN A 92 8.80 9.37 -6.82
N VAL A 93 7.71 8.84 -6.24
CA VAL A 93 6.63 8.17 -6.97
C VAL A 93 5.30 8.88 -6.69
N ILE A 94 4.40 8.89 -7.68
CA ILE A 94 3.03 9.37 -7.50
C ILE A 94 2.37 8.56 -6.39
N ARG A 95 1.86 9.24 -5.35
CA ARG A 95 1.17 8.58 -4.22
C ARG A 95 -0.32 8.62 -4.42
N TYR A 96 -0.94 7.44 -4.36
CA TYR A 96 -2.39 7.33 -4.26
C TYR A 96 -2.77 6.96 -2.83
N CYS A 97 -3.19 7.96 -2.07
CA CYS A 97 -3.40 7.79 -0.64
C CYS A 97 -4.86 7.54 -0.28
N LEU A 98 -5.09 6.51 0.53
CA LEU A 98 -6.40 6.10 1.02
C LEU A 98 -6.51 6.30 2.53
N CYS A 99 -7.72 6.65 2.96
CA CYS A 99 -8.14 6.72 4.35
C CYS A 99 -9.49 6.00 4.49
N THR A 100 -9.77 5.50 5.68
CA THR A 100 -11.12 5.01 6.02
C THR A 100 -11.93 6.12 6.70
N ASP A 101 -13.18 6.31 6.28
CA ASP A 101 -14.10 7.23 6.94
C ASP A 101 -14.83 6.59 8.13
N LYS A 102 -15.77 7.33 8.75
CA LYS A 102 -16.57 6.80 9.88
C LYS A 102 -17.48 5.62 9.50
N GLY A 103 -17.79 5.47 8.21
CA GLY A 103 -18.62 4.41 7.66
C GLY A 103 -17.84 3.21 7.14
N ASN A 104 -16.54 3.11 7.42
CA ASN A 104 -15.65 2.09 6.85
C ASN A 104 -15.56 2.14 5.31
N THR A 105 -15.69 3.31 4.70
CA THR A 105 -15.48 3.47 3.26
C THR A 105 -14.05 3.93 3.00
N LEU A 106 -13.40 3.33 1.99
CA LEU A 106 -12.11 3.79 1.50
C LEU A 106 -12.28 5.02 0.61
N LEU A 107 -11.65 6.11 1.01
CA LEU A 107 -11.70 7.38 0.31
C LEU A 107 -10.28 7.84 0.00
N ARG A 108 -10.12 8.55 -1.12
CA ARG A 108 -8.88 9.27 -1.39
C ARG A 108 -8.72 10.40 -0.38
N CYS A 109 -7.55 10.52 0.22
CA CYS A 109 -7.25 11.59 1.17
C CYS A 109 -5.89 12.24 0.88
N ASN A 110 -5.72 13.49 1.34
CA ASN A 110 -4.44 14.19 1.20
C ASN A 110 -3.51 13.86 2.37
N CYS A 111 -2.88 12.68 2.34
CA CYS A 111 -1.93 12.30 3.37
C CYS A 111 -0.55 12.98 3.24
N ALA A 112 -0.32 13.79 2.20
CA ALA A 112 0.93 14.55 2.07
C ALA A 112 1.14 15.52 3.24
N GLN A 113 0.07 15.98 3.90
CA GLN A 113 0.16 16.75 5.14
C GLN A 113 0.14 15.90 6.41
N ARG A 114 -0.56 14.75 6.40
CA ARG A 114 -0.78 13.91 7.60
C ARG A 114 0.29 12.83 7.82
N CYS A 115 1.01 12.43 6.78
CA CYS A 115 2.18 11.54 6.87
C CYS A 115 3.50 12.31 6.81
N ARG A 116 3.44 13.62 7.13
CA ARG A 116 4.58 14.55 7.29
C ARG A 116 4.76 15.06 8.72
N LEU A 117 3.89 14.68 9.66
CA LEU A 117 3.91 15.15 11.04
C LEU A 117 4.02 13.88 11.90
N THR A 118 5.08 13.66 12.66
CA THR A 118 5.54 14.53 13.75
C THR A 118 7.04 14.85 13.72
N HIS A 119 7.37 15.95 14.39
CA HIS A 119 8.67 16.59 14.52
C HIS A 119 9.17 16.40 15.95
#